data_AF-A0A4P7BD25-F1
#
_entry.id   AF-A0A4P7BD25-F1
#
_cell.length_a   1.000
_cell.length_b   1.000
_cell.length_c   1.000
_cell.angle_alpha   90.00
_cell.angle_beta   90.00
_cell.angle_gamma   90.00
#
_symmetry.space_group_name_H-M   'P 1'
#
loop_
_entity.id
_entity.type
_entity.pdbx_description
1 polymer ?
#
loop_
_entity_poly.entity_id
_entity_poly.type
_entity_poly.pdbx_seq_one_letter_code
_entity_poly.pdbx_strand_id
1 'polypeptide(L)' 'MATNAKVRLNADLSPAVASALKDLAKSQNISLTEALSRAISTESVLAQRRSQGAKVVIDDGNGKLSELIFTR' A
#
# COMPACT_ATOMS: atom_id res chain seq x y z
N MET A 1 27.91 10.93 0.42
CA MET A 1 26.57 11.55 0.31
C MET A 1 25.78 10.72 -0.68
N ALA A 2 24.77 9.97 -0.24
CA ALA A 2 23.95 9.17 -1.15
C ALA A 2 23.07 10.11 -1.97
N THR A 3 23.32 10.17 -3.27
CA THR A 3 22.46 10.89 -4.22
C THR A 3 21.07 10.27 -4.20
N ASN A 4 20.09 11.03 -3.75
CA ASN A 4 18.68 10.65 -3.71
C ASN A 4 18.11 10.69 -5.15
N ALA A 5 18.62 9.81 -6.01
CA ALA A 5 18.29 9.77 -7.42
C ALA A 5 16.82 9.33 -7.58
N LYS A 6 15.96 10.27 -7.94
CA LYS A 6 14.55 9.98 -8.23
C LYS A 6 14.47 9.20 -9.55
N VAL A 7 13.97 7.98 -9.48
CA VAL A 7 13.67 7.16 -10.67
C VAL A 7 12.24 7.47 -11.13
N ARG A 8 12.06 7.71 -12.43
CA ARG A 8 10.71 7.83 -13.03
C ARG A 8 10.20 6.45 -13.39
N LEU A 9 9.05 6.08 -12.83
CA LEU A 9 8.30 4.89 -13.20
C LEU A 9 7.16 5.32 -14.13
N ASN A 10 7.05 4.70 -15.30
CA ASN A 10 5.90 4.86 -16.18
C ASN A 10 5.07 3.58 -16.12
N ALA A 11 3.79 3.71 -15.75
CA ALA A 11 2.84 2.61 -15.71
C ALA A 11 1.46 3.15 -16.07
N ASP A 12 0.74 2.42 -16.90
CA ASP A 12 -0.66 2.70 -17.18
C ASP A 12 -1.51 2.19 -16.02
N LEU A 13 -2.29 3.09 -15.41
CA LEU A 13 -3.18 2.78 -14.31
C LEU A 13 -4.62 2.79 -14.80
N SER A 14 -5.41 1.82 -14.35
CA SER A 14 -6.85 1.89 -14.57
C SER A 14 -7.44 3.13 -13.87
N PRO A 15 -8.56 3.69 -14.36
CA PRO A 15 -9.20 4.84 -13.72
C PRO A 15 -9.54 4.60 -12.24
N ALA A 16 -9.91 3.36 -11.89
CA ALA A 16 -10.21 2.96 -10.51
C ALA A 16 -8.97 3.05 -9.61
N VAL A 17 -7.80 2.57 -10.07
CA VAL A 17 -6.54 2.66 -9.31
C VAL A 17 -6.10 4.12 -9.15
N ALA A 18 -6.21 4.91 -10.21
CA ALA A 18 -5.90 6.34 -10.16
C ALA A 18 -6.81 7.09 -9.17
N SER A 19 -8.10 6.75 -9.10
CA SER A 19 -9.02 7.31 -8.10
C SER A 19 -8.62 6.90 -6.69
N ALA A 20 -8.40 5.60 -6.46
CA ALA A 20 -8.01 5.08 -5.14
C ALA A 20 -6.73 5.74 -4.59
N LEU A 21 -5.73 5.96 -5.44
CA LEU A 21 -4.51 6.68 -5.04
C LEU A 21 -4.77 8.15 -4.66
N LYS A 22 -5.66 8.83 -5.39
CA LYS A 22 -6.05 10.22 -5.06
C LYS A 22 -6.81 10.28 -3.74
N ASP A 23 -7.71 9.33 -3.50
CA ASP A 23 -8.48 9.26 -2.26
C ASP A 23 -7.59 8.92 -1.06
N LEU A 24 -6.63 8.01 -1.24
CA LEU A 24 -5.61 7.71 -0.25
C LEU A 24 -4.78 8.95 0.10
N ALA A 25 -4.29 9.68 -0.92
CA ALA A 25 -3.52 10.90 -0.75
C ALA A 25 -4.31 11.97 0.03
N LYS A 26 -5.58 12.17 -0.31
CA LYS A 26 -6.48 13.10 0.40
C LYS A 26 -6.72 12.68 1.85
N SER A 27 -7.08 11.41 2.08
CA SER A 27 -7.42 10.91 3.43
C SER A 27 -6.26 11.04 4.43
N GLN A 28 -5.02 10.93 3.93
CA GLN A 28 -3.80 11.04 4.74
C GLN A 28 -3.16 12.44 4.68
N ASN A 29 -3.75 13.38 3.94
CA ASN A 29 -3.21 14.73 3.71
C ASN A 29 -1.74 14.72 3.22
N ILE A 30 -1.46 13.92 2.20
CA ILE A 30 -0.12 13.74 1.59
C ILE A 30 -0.16 13.92 0.07
N SER A 31 1.02 14.05 -0.55
CA SER A 31 1.13 14.10 -2.01
C SER A 31 0.78 12.76 -2.67
N LEU A 32 0.40 12.79 -3.95
CA LEU A 32 0.13 11.57 -4.72
C LEU A 32 1.36 10.64 -4.82
N THR A 33 2.56 11.22 -4.97
CA THR A 33 3.82 10.46 -5.01
C THR A 33 4.09 9.76 -3.67
N GLU A 34 3.84 10.44 -2.56
CA GLU A 34 3.98 9.85 -1.23
C GLU A 34 2.95 8.75 -0.98
N ALA A 35 1.69 8.96 -1.40
CA ALA A 35 0.64 7.95 -1.32
C ALA A 35 1.01 6.68 -2.11
N LEU A 36 1.52 6.84 -3.33
CA LEU A 36 2.03 5.72 -4.13
C LEU A 36 3.20 5.01 -3.44
N SER A 37 4.18 5.77 -2.94
CA SER A 37 5.35 5.23 -2.22
C SER A 37 4.92 4.38 -1.01
N ARG A 38 3.99 4.91 -0.19
CA ARG A 38 3.45 4.21 0.98
C ARG A 38 2.65 2.97 0.60
N ALA A 39 1.81 3.05 -0.42
CA ALA A 39 1.03 1.91 -0.89
C ALA A 39 1.93 0.75 -1.31
N ILE A 40 2.95 1.02 -2.13
CA ILE A 40 3.91 0.00 -2.58
C ILE A 40 4.77 -0.52 -1.43
N SER A 41 5.25 0.36 -0.55
CA SER A 41 6.06 -0.06 0.61
C SER A 41 5.26 -0.96 1.56
N THR A 42 4.00 -0.62 1.79
CA THR A 42 3.10 -1.41 2.64
C THR A 42 2.84 -2.78 2.00
N GLU A 43 2.49 -2.82 0.72
CA GLU A 43 2.25 -4.08 0.00
C GLU A 43 3.50 -4.97 0.00
N SER A 44 4.68 -4.40 -0.23
CA SER A 44 5.95 -5.14 -0.18
C SER A 44 6.19 -5.81 1.19
N VAL A 45 5.94 -5.08 2.28
CA VAL A 45 6.06 -5.63 3.64
C VAL A 45 5.04 -6.75 3.86
N LEU A 46 3.78 -6.56 3.46
CA LEU A 46 2.74 -7.57 3.60
C LEU A 46 3.09 -8.84 2.79
N ALA A 47 3.49 -8.68 1.53
CA ALA A 47 3.89 -9.76 0.66
C ALA A 47 5.10 -10.54 1.23
N GLN A 48 6.12 -9.85 1.74
CA GLN A 48 7.29 -10.47 2.36
C GLN A 48 6.92 -11.25 3.63
N ARG A 49 6.10 -10.66 4.51
CA ARG A 49 5.68 -11.34 5.74
C ARG A 49 4.85 -12.59 5.42
N ARG A 50 3.96 -12.48 4.43
CA ARG A 50 3.14 -13.62 3.97
C ARG A 50 3.97 -14.73 3.35
N SER A 51 5.01 -14.42 2.58
CA SER A 51 5.90 -15.44 2.01
C SER A 51 6.68 -16.20 3.09
N GLN A 52 6.83 -15.62 4.28
CA GLN A 52 7.40 -16.27 5.48
C GLN A 52 6.36 -17.02 6.32
N GLY A 53 5.11 -17.13 5.85
CA GLY A 53 4.01 -17.83 6.54
C GLY A 53 3.27 -16.99 7.57
N ALA A 54 3.53 -15.68 7.67
CA ALA A 54 2.78 -14.81 8.58
C ALA A 54 1.36 -14.53 8.06
N LYS A 55 0.43 -14.34 9.00
CA LYS A 55 -0.95 -13.95 8.74
C LYS A 55 -1.11 -12.44 8.87
N VAL A 56 -2.02 -11.86 8.07
CA VAL A 56 -2.44 -10.46 8.18
C VAL A 56 -3.82 -10.45 8.82
N VAL A 57 -3.99 -9.68 9.89
CA VAL A 57 -5.25 -9.54 10.62
C VAL A 57 -5.68 -8.08 10.64
N ILE A 58 -6.98 -7.84 10.49
CA ILE A 58 -7.61 -6.56 10.80
C ILE A 58 -8.15 -6.63 12.22
N ASP A 59 -7.82 -5.61 13.01
CA ASP A 59 -8.50 -5.34 14.27
C ASP A 59 -9.60 -4.31 14.01
N ASP A 60 -10.85 -4.72 14.20
CA ASP A 60 -12.02 -3.87 14.01
C ASP A 60 -12.22 -2.89 15.19
N GLY A 61 -11.33 -2.87 16.18
CA GLY A 61 -11.36 -1.99 17.35
C GLY A 61 -12.39 -2.39 18.42
N ASN A 62 -13.15 -3.47 18.16
CA ASN A 62 -14.13 -4.05 19.07
C ASN A 62 -13.65 -5.36 19.71
N GLY A 63 -12.35 -5.65 19.61
CA GLY A 63 -11.75 -6.90 20.09
C GLY A 63 -11.94 -8.10 19.17
N LYS A 64 -12.57 -7.91 17.99
CA LYS A 64 -12.65 -8.92 16.95
C LYS A 64 -11.47 -8.78 16.00
N LEU A 65 -10.75 -9.88 15.80
CA LEU A 65 -9.73 -9.99 14.77
C LEU A 65 -10.29 -10.77 13.57
N SER A 66 -10.16 -10.18 12.38
CA SER A 66 -10.55 -10.79 11.11
C SER A 66 -9.30 -11.06 10.27
N GLU A 67 -9.08 -12.31 9.83
CA GLU A 67 -7.94 -12.65 8.97
C GLU A 67 -8.20 -12.19 7.53
N LEU A 68 -7.23 -11.49 6.95
CA LEU A 68 -7.30 -11.01 5.57
C LEU A 68 -6.91 -12.13 4.62
N ILE A 69 -7.89 -12.63 3.87
CA ILE A 69 -7.69 -13.67 2.85
C ILE A 69 -7.48 -13.00 1.50
N PHE A 70 -6.29 -13.18 0.94
CA PHE A 70 -5.96 -12.68 -0.39
C PHE A 70 -6.22 -13.78 -1.42
N THR A 71 -7.31 -13.66 -2.18
CA THR A 71 -7.60 -14.54 -3.31
C THR A 71 -6.72 -14.12 -4.50
N ARG A 72 -6.16 -15.10 -5.21
CA ARG A 72 -5.42 -14.87 -6.46
C ARG A 72 -6.37 -14.45 -7.57
#